data_AF-W6ALY7-F1
#
_entry.id   AF-W6ALY7-F1
#
_cell.length_a   1.000
_cell.length_b   1.000
_cell.length_c   1.000
_cell.angle_alpha   90.00
_cell.angle_beta   90.00
_cell.angle_gamma   90.00
#
_symmetry.space_group_name_H-M   'P 1'
#
loop_
_entity.id
_entity.type
_entity.pdbx_description
1 polymer ?
#
loop_
_entity_poly.entity_id
_entity_poly.type
_entity_poly.pdbx_seq_one_letter_code
_entity_poly.pdbx_strand_id
1 'polypeptide(L)'
;MRWWWVKTPDDTLKVLDSNISLVAIGRELIAEPQWVHKVESGNELAIRTSIKLLDLAELQIPQPLLDLFIEDNKNWKMNIEY
;
A
#
# COMPACT_ATOMS: atom_id res chain seq x y z
N MET A 1 21.12 3.06 -6.52
CA MET A 1 19.79 3.23 -7.14
C MET A 1 18.74 3.24 -6.04
N ARG A 2 18.10 4.39 -5.78
CA ARG A 2 17.00 4.49 -4.81
C ARG A 2 15.73 4.13 -5.56
N TRP A 3 15.25 2.90 -5.41
CA TRP A 3 13.96 2.48 -5.94
C TRP A 3 12.89 3.34 -5.25
N TRP A 4 12.11 4.07 -6.05
CA TRP A 4 11.08 5.00 -5.60
C TRP A 4 9.95 4.18 -4.98
N TRP A 5 9.97 4.06 -3.65
CA TRP A 5 8.90 3.43 -2.90
C TRP A 5 7.76 4.44 -2.83
N VAL A 6 6.78 4.28 -3.72
CA VAL A 6 5.59 5.12 -3.72
C VAL A 6 4.64 4.59 -2.65
N LYS A 7 4.45 5.37 -1.58
CA LYS A 7 3.54 5.04 -0.49
C LYS A 7 2.39 6.02 -0.39
N THR A 8 2.67 7.30 -0.65
CA THR A 8 1.70 8.38 -0.54
C THR A 8 1.36 8.98 -1.90
N PRO A 9 0.25 9.72 -2.00
CA PRO A 9 -0.06 10.51 -3.20
C PRO A 9 1.06 11.50 -3.54
N ASP A 10 1.69 12.15 -2.55
CA ASP A 10 2.87 13.00 -2.80
C ASP A 10 4.05 12.26 -3.46
N ASP A 11 4.23 10.97 -3.16
CA ASP A 11 5.27 10.18 -3.81
C ASP A 11 4.94 9.89 -5.28
N THR A 12 3.65 9.77 -5.65
CA THR A 12 3.27 9.63 -7.06
C THR A 12 3.56 10.91 -7.82
N LEU A 13 3.28 12.08 -7.25
CA LEU A 13 3.52 13.40 -7.88
C LEU A 13 5.00 13.59 -8.25
N LYS A 14 5.91 13.24 -7.33
CA LYS A 14 7.36 13.32 -7.59
C LYS A 14 7.82 12.42 -8.75
N VAL A 15 7.14 11.29 -8.96
CA VAL A 15 7.44 10.35 -10.04
C VAL A 15 6.86 10.85 -11.37
N LEU A 16 5.66 11.41 -11.35
CA LEU A 16 5.02 11.99 -12.54
C LEU A 16 5.79 13.21 -13.08
N ASP A 17 6.38 14.02 -12.20
CA ASP A 17 7.27 15.14 -12.57
C ASP A 17 8.51 14.69 -13.36
N SER A 18 8.84 13.40 -13.33
CA SER A 18 9.99 12.82 -14.06
C SER A 18 9.66 12.37 -15.50
N ASN A 19 8.62 12.93 -16.12
CA ASN A 19 8.14 12.58 -17.48
C ASN A 19 7.65 11.13 -17.60
N ILE A 20 7.09 10.59 -16.51
CA ILE A 20 6.52 9.24 -16.45
C ILE A 20 5.00 9.37 -16.44
N SER A 21 4.31 8.68 -17.34
CA SER A 21 2.85 8.79 -17.48
C SER A 21 2.05 7.86 -16.58
N LEU A 22 2.71 6.92 -15.89
CA LEU A 22 2.04 5.90 -15.07
C LEU A 22 2.91 5.48 -13.89
N VAL A 23 2.30 5.40 -12.71
CA VAL A 23 2.93 4.89 -11.48
C VAL A 23 2.20 3.62 -11.07
N ALA A 24 2.94 2.52 -10.90
CA ALA A 24 2.41 1.28 -10.37
C ALA A 24 2.61 1.22 -8.86
N ILE A 25 1.53 0.97 -8.12
CA ILE A 25 1.54 0.71 -6.68
C ILE A 25 1.02 -0.71 -6.40
N GLY A 26 1.76 -1.48 -5.61
CA GLY A 26 1.40 -2.87 -5.28
C GLY A 26 0.97 -3.00 -3.82
N ARG A 27 1.92 -2.87 -2.89
CA ARG A 27 1.70 -3.06 -1.45
C ARG A 27 0.60 -2.17 -0.88
N GLU A 28 0.54 -0.90 -1.29
CA GLU A 28 -0.47 0.03 -0.78
C GLU A 28 -1.89 -0.39 -1.21
N LEU A 29 -2.06 -1.05 -2.37
CA LEU A 29 -3.37 -1.58 -2.77
C LEU A 29 -3.78 -2.82 -1.97
N ILE A 30 -2.82 -3.56 -1.41
CA ILE A 30 -3.12 -4.70 -0.52
C ILE A 30 -3.57 -4.16 0.85
N ALA A 31 -2.93 -3.11 1.35
CA ALA A 31 -3.31 -2.47 2.61
C ALA A 31 -4.59 -1.62 2.48
N GLU A 32 -4.80 -1.02 1.32
CA GLU A 32 -5.90 -0.12 1.03
C GLU A 32 -6.45 -0.36 -0.40
N PRO A 33 -7.41 -1.27 -0.59
CA PRO A 33 -7.98 -1.54 -1.91
C PRO A 33 -8.69 -0.33 -2.55
N GLN A 34 -9.11 0.64 -1.74
CA GLN A 34 -9.76 1.87 -2.20
C GLN A 34 -8.79 3.05 -2.33
N TRP A 35 -7.48 2.81 -2.40
CA TRP A 35 -6.45 3.85 -2.38
C TRP A 35 -6.71 4.92 -3.44
N VAL A 36 -6.93 4.50 -4.69
CA VAL A 36 -7.18 5.41 -5.82
C VAL A 36 -8.44 6.25 -5.58
N HIS A 37 -9.54 5.61 -5.17
CA HIS A 37 -10.79 6.31 -4.87
C HIS A 37 -10.65 7.34 -3.75
N LYS A 38 -9.87 7.04 -2.70
CA LYS A 38 -9.61 7.96 -1.58
C LYS A 38 -8.79 9.17 -2.01
N VAL A 39 -7.82 8.97 -2.92
CA VAL A 39 -7.07 10.07 -3.52
C VAL A 39 -7.97 10.94 -4.39
N GLU A 40 -8.75 10.33 -5.28
CA GLU A 40 -9.68 11.06 -6.15
C GLU A 40 -10.74 11.85 -5.36
N SER A 41 -11.16 11.34 -4.20
CA SER A 41 -12.10 12.04 -3.32
C SER A 41 -11.45 13.06 -2.38
N GLY A 42 -10.13 13.25 -2.42
CA GLY A 42 -9.39 14.14 -1.51
C GLY A 42 -9.33 13.65 -0.05
N ASN A 43 -9.62 12.37 0.20
CA ASN A 43 -9.62 11.75 1.53
C ASN A 43 -8.32 10.97 1.78
N GLU A 44 -7.19 11.59 1.45
CA GLU A 44 -5.87 10.95 1.51
C GLU A 44 -5.45 10.59 2.94
N LEU A 45 -5.91 11.34 3.94
CA LEU A 45 -5.64 11.07 5.35
C LEU A 45 -6.27 9.76 5.86
N ALA A 46 -7.28 9.24 5.15
CA ALA A 46 -7.92 7.97 5.47
C ALA A 46 -7.26 6.76 4.78
N ILE A 47 -6.17 6.97 4.02
CA ILE A 47 -5.42 5.89 3.38
C ILE A 47 -4.66 5.11 4.44
N ARG A 48 -4.93 3.80 4.52
CA ARG A 48 -4.21 2.89 5.39
C ARG A 48 -2.86 2.52 4.75
N THR A 49 -1.78 2.58 5.52
CA THR A 49 -0.41 2.16 5.11
C THR A 49 0.10 0.95 5.90
N SER A 50 -0.75 0.40 6.75
CA SER A 50 -0.56 -0.79 7.57
C SER A 50 -1.79 -1.70 7.46
N ILE A 51 -1.59 -3.00 7.59
CA ILE A 51 -2.66 -3.99 7.70
C ILE A 51 -2.90 -4.27 9.17
N LYS A 52 -4.14 -4.13 9.64
CA LYS A 52 -4.54 -4.58 10.97
C LYS A 52 -5.08 -5.99 10.89
N LEU A 53 -4.73 -6.85 11.84
CA LEU A 53 -5.24 -8.23 11.88
C LEU A 53 -6.78 -8.28 11.97
N LEU A 54 -7.39 -7.27 12.60
CA LEU A 54 -8.84 -7.14 12.71
C LEU A 54 -9.51 -6.86 11.34
N ASP A 55 -8.80 -6.27 10.40
CA ASP A 55 -9.33 -5.86 9.09
C ASP A 55 -9.17 -6.94 8.01
N LEU A 56 -8.55 -8.09 8.34
CA LEU A 56 -8.23 -9.15 7.35
C LEU A 56 -9.47 -9.70 6.62
N ALA A 57 -10.60 -9.78 7.32
CA ALA A 57 -11.86 -10.23 6.74
C ALA A 57 -12.41 -9.23 5.71
N GLU A 58 -12.26 -7.93 5.98
CA GLU A 58 -12.64 -6.85 5.06
C GLU A 58 -11.72 -6.82 3.84
N LEU A 59 -10.40 -6.96 4.08
CA LEU A 59 -9.38 -6.93 3.04
C LEU A 59 -9.35 -8.22 2.20
N GLN A 60 -10.11 -9.25 2.59
CA GLN A 60 -10.18 -10.55 1.93
C GLN A 60 -8.79 -11.19 1.71
N ILE A 61 -7.86 -10.95 2.65
CA ILE A 61 -6.49 -11.45 2.54
C ILE A 61 -6.48 -12.95 2.90
N PRO A 62 -6.06 -13.84 1.99
CA PRO A 62 -5.97 -15.26 2.27
C PRO A 62 -4.92 -15.55 3.35
N GLN A 63 -5.19 -16.53 4.21
CA GLN A 63 -4.24 -16.97 5.25
C GLN A 63 -2.83 -17.26 4.71
N PRO A 64 -2.64 -17.98 3.57
CA PRO A 64 -1.29 -18.22 3.04
C PRO A 64 -0.53 -16.94 2.69
N LEU A 65 -1.23 -15.89 2.26
CA LEU A 65 -0.62 -14.60 1.94
C LEU A 65 -0.25 -13.83 3.22
N LEU A 66 -1.10 -13.92 4.24
CA LEU A 66 -0.82 -13.36 5.56
C LEU A 66 0.41 -14.02 6.20
N ASP A 67 0.49 -15.35 6.14
CA ASP A 67 1.63 -16.12 6.66
C ASP A 67 2.94 -15.66 6.00
N LEU A 68 2.93 -15.46 4.67
CA LEU A 68 4.07 -14.90 3.96
C LEU A 68 4.48 -13.51 4.46
N PHE A 69 3.53 -12.62 4.74
CA PHE A 69 3.85 -11.29 5.25
C PHE A 69 4.45 -11.32 6.66
N ILE A 70 3.98 -12.24 7.51
CA ILE A 70 4.45 -12.40 8.89
C ILE A 70 5.81 -13.10 8.93
N GLU A 71 5.97 -14.22 8.23
CA GLU A 71 7.19 -15.01 8.20
C GLU A 71 8.35 -14.28 7.52
N ASP A 72 8.07 -13.58 6.41
CA ASP A 72 9.07 -12.90 5.59
C ASP A 72 9.02 -11.36 5.75
N ASN A 73 8.67 -10.90 6.98
CA ASN A 73 8.61 -9.48 7.34
C ASN A 73 9.88 -8.70 6.96
N LYS A 74 11.04 -9.37 6.88
CA LYS A 74 12.30 -8.77 6.41
C LYS A 74 12.27 -8.34 4.93
N ASN A 75 11.59 -9.07 4.04
CA ASN A 75 11.56 -8.77 2.61
C ASN A 75 10.31 -8.00 2.18
N TRP A 76 9.15 -8.35 2.73
CA TRP A 76 7.88 -7.76 2.29
C TRP A 76 7.64 -6.36 2.86
N LYS A 77 8.33 -6.00 3.96
CA LYS A 77 8.25 -4.68 4.64
C LYS A 77 6.80 -4.20 4.80
N MET A 78 5.88 -5.13 5.03
CA MET A 78 4.48 -4.83 5.30
C MET A 78 4.36 -4.52 6.79
N ASN A 79 3.73 -3.39 7.12
CA ASN A 79 3.45 -3.06 8.50
C ASN A 79 2.19 -3.81 8.92
N ILE A 80 2.32 -4.76 9.83
CA ILE A 80 1.19 -5.50 10.41
C ILE A 80 1.00 -5.03 11.84
N GLU A 81 -0.21 -4.57 12.14
CA GLU A 81 -0.62 -4.11 13.46
C GLU A 81 -1.58 -5.13 14.10
N TYR A 82 -1.42 -5.34 15.40
CA TYR A 82 -2.25 -6.25 16.21
C TYR A 82 -3.52 -5.56 16.71
#